data_AF-A0A6H3P2G4-F1
#
_entry.id   AF-A0A6H3P2G4-F1
#
_cell.length_a   1.000
_cell.length_b   1.000
_cell.length_c   1.000
_cell.angle_alpha   90.00
_cell.angle_beta   90.00
_cell.angle_gamma   90.00
#
_symmetry.space_group_name_H-M   'P 1'
#
loop_
_entity.id
_entity.type
_entity.pdbx_description
1 polymer ?
#
loop_
_entity_poly.entity_id
_entity_poly.type
_entity_poly.pdbx_seq_one_letter_code
_entity_poly.pdbx_strand_id
1 'polypeptide(L)'
;MCVSDTETKLELYTKESKKVCVLKEGMVFQDDLGTSYSFLKTEGVGLCPKRTQMKNTPFSLYFQSISSQAGSFDLIEDKNAKHAHKPWVYERVDLTKCVWK
;
A
#
# COMPACT_ATOMS: atom_id res chain seq x y z
N MET A 1 -1.20 2.69 9.90
CA MET A 1 -0.84 1.29 9.59
C MET A 1 -1.16 0.44 10.79
N CYS A 2 -1.68 -0.76 10.57
CA CYS A 2 -1.87 -1.76 11.61
C CYS A 2 -1.15 -3.04 11.17
N VAL A 3 -0.42 -3.69 12.07
CA VAL A 3 0.27 -4.96 11.80
C VAL A 3 -0.32 -6.02 12.71
N SER A 4 -0.57 -7.22 12.17
CA SER A 4 -0.88 -8.44 12.91
C SER A 4 0.17 -9.52 12.60
N ASP A 5 0.07 -10.68 13.24
CA ASP A 5 0.94 -11.83 12.96
C ASP A 5 1.00 -12.24 11.48
N THR A 6 -0.08 -11.99 10.72
CA THR A 6 -0.24 -12.50 9.36
C THR A 6 -0.30 -11.40 8.30
N GLU A 7 -0.79 -10.21 8.63
CA GLU A 7 -1.06 -9.16 7.65
C GLU A 7 -0.61 -7.78 8.12
N THR A 8 -0.15 -6.97 7.17
CA THR A 8 0.02 -5.52 7.33
C THR A 8 -1.11 -4.81 6.62
N LYS A 9 -1.87 -3.98 7.34
CA LYS A 9 -2.95 -3.13 6.80
C LYS A 9 -2.48 -1.68 6.67
N LEU A 10 -2.42 -1.20 5.44
CA LEU A 10 -2.18 0.21 5.10
C LEU A 10 -3.51 0.88 4.73
N GLU A 11 -3.91 1.89 5.51
CA GLU A 11 -5.08 2.71 5.20
C GLU A 11 -4.67 3.99 4.50
N LEU A 12 -5.31 4.28 3.37
CA LEU A 12 -5.03 5.42 2.49
C LEU A 12 -6.34 6.16 2.20
N TYR A 13 -6.26 7.45 1.90
CA TYR A 13 -7.38 8.23 1.40
C TYR A 13 -6.90 9.34 0.47
N THR A 14 -7.76 9.76 -0.45
CA THR A 14 -7.48 10.92 -1.32
C THR A 14 -8.21 12.15 -0.79
N LYS A 15 -7.49 13.25 -0.56
CA LYS A 15 -8.11 14.55 -0.18
C LYS A 15 -8.96 15.13 -1.31
N GLU A 16 -8.48 14.95 -2.55
CA GLU A 16 -9.15 15.39 -3.76
C GLU A 16 -9.94 14.24 -4.40
N SER A 17 -10.94 14.61 -5.20
CA SER A 17 -11.72 13.64 -5.98
C SER A 17 -10.87 13.02 -7.07
N LYS A 18 -10.44 11.77 -6.90
CA LYS A 18 -9.57 11.05 -7.85
C LYS A 18 -10.13 9.67 -8.17
N LYS A 19 -9.89 9.21 -9.40
CA LYS A 19 -10.13 7.81 -9.79
C LYS A 19 -8.93 6.98 -9.39
N VAL A 20 -9.14 6.03 -8.48
CA VAL A 20 -8.11 5.20 -7.86
C VAL A 20 -8.35 3.74 -8.26
N CYS A 21 -7.29 3.03 -8.60
CA CYS A 21 -7.26 1.57 -8.64
C CYS A 21 -5.91 1.11 -8.10
N VAL A 22 -5.86 -0.13 -7.61
CA VAL A 22 -4.66 -0.74 -7.04
C VAL A 22 -4.06 -1.69 -8.05
N LEU A 23 -2.76 -1.57 -8.32
CA LEU A 23 -2.05 -2.53 -9.14
C LEU A 23 -1.79 -3.82 -8.36
N LYS A 24 -2.35 -4.94 -8.83
CA LYS A 24 -2.04 -6.27 -8.25
C LYS A 24 -0.58 -6.66 -8.52
N GLU A 25 -0.08 -6.30 -9.69
CA GLU A 25 1.27 -6.61 -10.16
C GLU A 25 2.05 -5.31 -10.36
N GLY A 26 3.31 -5.29 -9.95
CA GLY A 26 4.14 -4.09 -9.99
C GLY A 26 4.03 -3.20 -8.76
N MET A 27 3.42 -3.66 -7.66
CA MET A 27 3.47 -2.96 -6.38
C MET A 27 4.64 -3.52 -5.55
N VAL A 28 5.56 -2.64 -5.17
CA VAL A 28 6.66 -2.94 -4.25
C VAL A 28 6.27 -2.43 -2.87
N PHE A 29 6.29 -3.31 -1.88
CA PHE A 29 6.22 -2.98 -0.47
C PHE A 29 7.44 -3.59 0.20
N GLN A 30 8.41 -2.76 0.60
CA GLN A 30 9.73 -3.19 1.06
C GLN A 30 10.12 -2.44 2.32
N ASP A 31 10.73 -3.12 3.30
CA ASP A 31 11.26 -2.47 4.50
C ASP A 31 12.70 -1.96 4.32
N ASP A 32 13.18 -1.21 5.30
CA ASP A 32 14.55 -0.69 5.36
C ASP A 32 15.64 -1.76 5.55
N LEU A 33 15.25 -3.00 5.83
CA LEU A 33 16.13 -4.17 5.86
C LEU A 33 16.26 -4.84 4.48
N GLY A 34 15.50 -4.37 3.50
CA GLY A 34 15.47 -4.88 2.12
C GLY A 34 14.48 -6.02 1.90
N THR A 35 13.68 -6.39 2.89
CA THR A 35 12.67 -7.46 2.77
C THR A 35 11.46 -6.94 2.00
N SER A 36 11.05 -7.67 0.95
CA SER A 36 9.84 -7.37 0.18
C SER A 36 8.67 -8.22 0.64
N TYR A 37 7.50 -7.61 0.75
CA TYR A 37 6.28 -8.23 1.26
C TYR A 37 5.21 -8.26 0.17
N SER A 38 4.61 -9.44 0.00
CA SER A 38 3.65 -9.66 -1.09
C SER A 38 2.31 -8.97 -0.82
N PHE A 39 1.74 -8.37 -1.86
CA PHE A 39 0.36 -7.86 -1.84
C PHE A 39 -0.64 -9.02 -1.72
N LEU A 40 -1.62 -8.88 -0.84
CA LEU A 40 -2.64 -9.90 -0.57
C LEU A 40 -3.99 -9.52 -1.15
N LYS A 41 -4.52 -8.35 -0.76
CA LYS A 41 -5.87 -7.90 -1.11
C LYS A 41 -6.03 -6.39 -0.90
N THR A 42 -7.15 -5.87 -1.36
CA THR A 42 -7.58 -4.49 -1.08
C THR A 42 -9.03 -4.45 -0.64
N GLU A 43 -9.38 -3.43 0.14
CA GLU A 43 -10.73 -3.18 0.64
C GLU A 43 -11.12 -1.73 0.37
N GLY A 44 -12.35 -1.49 -0.09
CA GLY A 44 -12.87 -0.16 -0.41
C GLY A 44 -12.42 0.42 -1.76
N VAL A 45 -11.44 -0.19 -2.43
CA VAL A 45 -11.00 0.18 -3.80
C VAL A 45 -10.84 -1.05 -4.68
N GLY A 46 -11.00 -0.87 -6.00
CA GLY A 46 -10.85 -1.96 -6.97
C GLY A 46 -9.41 -2.17 -7.42
N LEU A 47 -9.13 -3.38 -7.92
CA LEU A 47 -7.92 -3.66 -8.67
C LEU A 47 -8.02 -3.05 -10.08
N CYS A 48 -6.90 -2.56 -10.61
CA CYS A 48 -6.84 -2.08 -11.99
C CYS A 48 -7.20 -3.20 -12.99
N PRO A 49 -7.88 -2.88 -14.12
CA PRO A 49 -8.19 -1.55 -14.63
C PRO A 49 -9.46 -0.91 -14.06
N LYS A 50 -10.17 -1.58 -13.13
CA LYS A 50 -11.40 -1.04 -12.54
C LYS A 50 -11.06 0.08 -11.57
N ARG A 51 -11.43 1.32 -11.92
CA ARG A 51 -11.19 2.52 -11.12
C ARG A 51 -12.43 2.92 -10.32
N THR A 52 -12.22 3.28 -9.06
CA THR A 52 -13.24 3.79 -8.14
C THR A 52 -13.02 5.28 -7.92
N GLN A 53 -14.09 6.09 -7.93
CA GLN A 53 -14.00 7.50 -7.57
C GLN A 53 -13.87 7.62 -6.05
N MET A 54 -12.76 8.19 -5.56
CA MET A 54 -12.46 8.33 -4.14
C MET A 54 -12.31 9.81 -3.78
N LYS A 55 -12.88 10.22 -2.64
CA LYS A 55 -12.67 11.54 -2.02
C LYS A 55 -13.00 11.46 -0.53
N ASN A 56 -12.01 11.72 0.33
CA ASN A 56 -12.14 11.65 1.79
C ASN A 56 -12.72 10.31 2.29
N THR A 57 -12.60 9.26 1.49
CA THR A 57 -13.06 7.90 1.83
C THR A 57 -11.82 7.03 2.00
N PRO A 58 -11.62 6.42 3.18
CA PRO A 58 -10.50 5.52 3.39
C PRO A 58 -10.68 4.23 2.58
N PHE A 59 -9.56 3.68 2.14
CA PHE A 59 -9.45 2.35 1.56
C PHE A 59 -8.20 1.68 2.11
N SER A 60 -8.11 0.37 2.01
CA SER A 60 -7.03 -0.40 2.61
C SER A 60 -6.31 -1.29 1.62
N LEU A 61 -5.00 -1.38 1.79
CA LEU A 61 -4.12 -2.34 1.13
C LEU A 61 -3.62 -3.31 2.19
N TYR A 62 -3.60 -4.60 1.85
CA TYR A 62 -3.15 -5.67 2.74
C TYR A 62 -1.94 -6.34 2.12
N PHE A 63 -0.90 -6.49 2.93
CA PHE A 63 0.34 -7.18 2.58
C PHE A 63 0.64 -8.25 3.61
N GLN A 64 1.63 -9.09 3.33
CA GLN A 64 2.24 -9.94 4.36
C GLN A 64 2.68 -9.11 5.58
N SER A 65 2.68 -9.74 6.75
CA SER A 65 3.12 -9.08 7.98
C SER A 65 4.56 -8.57 7.85
N ILE A 66 4.76 -7.29 8.12
CA ILE A 66 6.07 -6.64 8.12
C ILE A 66 6.81 -6.96 9.42
N SER A 67 8.14 -7.11 9.35
CA SER A 67 8.97 -7.38 10.51
C SER A 67 8.86 -6.26 11.56
N SER A 68 8.74 -6.63 12.84
CA SER A 68 8.79 -5.68 13.97
C SER A 68 10.13 -4.98 14.14
N GLN A 69 11.15 -5.44 13.41
CA GLN A 69 12.47 -4.81 13.36
C GLN A 69 12.56 -3.69 12.30
N ALA A 70 11.58 -3.58 11.40
CA ALA A 70 11.56 -2.56 10.36
C ALA A 70 11.37 -1.15 10.96
N GLY A 71 12.26 -0.23 10.62
CA GLY A 71 12.17 1.17 11.01
C GLY A 71 11.36 2.02 10.03
N SER A 72 11.35 1.64 8.76
CA SER A 72 10.57 2.30 7.71
C SER A 72 10.21 1.35 6.57
N PHE A 73 9.33 1.79 5.67
CA PHE A 73 9.05 1.08 4.42
C PHE A 73 8.93 2.01 3.22
N ASP A 74 9.11 1.41 2.04
CA ASP A 74 8.77 1.97 0.74
C ASP A 74 7.52 1.27 0.19
N LEU A 75 6.58 2.05 -0.36
CA LEU A 75 5.44 1.58 -1.13
C LEU A 75 5.46 2.26 -2.50
N ILE A 76 5.84 1.51 -3.54
CA ILE A 76 6.11 2.04 -4.87
C ILE A 76 5.35 1.23 -5.91
N GLU A 77 4.53 1.90 -6.71
CA GLU A 77 3.94 1.29 -7.91
C GLU A 77 4.88 1.43 -9.11
N ASP A 78 5.07 0.33 -9.85
CA ASP A 78 5.86 0.30 -11.07
C ASP A 78 5.15 1.10 -12.16
N LYS A 79 5.77 2.21 -12.54
CA LYS A 79 5.31 3.10 -13.61
C LYS A 79 5.18 2.42 -14.96
N ASN A 80 5.86 1.29 -15.18
CA ASN A 80 5.84 0.54 -16.43
C ASN A 80 4.78 -0.58 -16.44
N ALA A 81 4.09 -0.82 -15.33
CA ALA A 81 3.03 -1.83 -15.29
C ALA A 81 1.90 -1.46 -16.27
N LYS A 82 1.32 -2.47 -16.93
CA LYS A 82 0.34 -2.32 -18.02
C LYS A 82 -0.84 -1.37 -17.73
N HIS A 83 -1.22 -1.24 -16.46
CA HIS A 83 -2.33 -0.39 -16.01
C HIS A 83 -1.91 0.76 -15.10
N ALA A 84 -0.61 1.06 -15.04
CA ALA A 84 -0.09 2.21 -14.32
C ALA A 84 -0.53 3.49 -15.02
N HIS A 85 -1.39 4.26 -14.35
CA HIS A 85 -1.86 5.56 -14.86
C HIS A 85 -1.16 6.73 -14.16
N LYS A 86 -1.00 6.62 -12.83
CA LYS A 86 -0.25 7.54 -11.96
C LYS A 86 0.26 6.73 -10.77
N PRO A 87 1.44 6.09 -10.88
CA PRO A 87 1.97 5.26 -9.81
C PRO A 87 2.16 6.07 -8.54
N TRP A 88 1.80 5.49 -7.40
CA TRP A 88 2.09 6.10 -6.11
C TRP A 88 3.49 5.72 -5.66
N VAL A 89 4.15 6.67 -5.01
CA VAL A 89 5.51 6.51 -4.49
C VAL A 89 5.52 7.10 -3.09
N TYR A 90 5.63 6.23 -2.11
CA TYR A 90 5.83 6.58 -0.71
C TYR A 90 7.16 5.98 -0.28
N GLU A 91 8.14 6.82 0.02
CA GLU A 91 9.48 6.39 0.40
C GLU A 91 9.73 6.68 1.88
N ARG A 92 10.42 5.76 2.56
CA ARG A 92 10.86 5.85 3.95
C ARG A 92 9.74 6.27 4.90
N VAL A 93 8.57 5.65 4.74
CA VAL A 93 7.45 5.87 5.64
C VAL A 93 7.83 5.34 7.02
N ASP A 94 7.96 6.25 7.98
CA ASP A 94 8.40 5.97 9.35
C ASP A 94 7.42 5.03 10.09
N LEU A 95 7.96 3.91 10.58
CA LEU A 95 7.21 2.90 11.33
C LEU A 95 7.36 3.03 12.84
N THR A 96 8.23 3.91 13.34
CA THR A 96 8.49 4.07 14.78
C THR A 96 7.27 4.48 15.59
N LYS A 97 6.26 5.08 14.93
CA LYS A 97 4.99 5.49 15.53
C LYS A 97 3.85 4.48 15.33
N CYS A 98 4.13 3.34 14.70
CA CYS A 98 3.11 2.31 14.49
C CYS A 98 2.89 1.48 15.75
N VAL A 99 1.62 1.14 16.01
CA VAL A 99 1.23 0.27 17.11
C VAL A 99 1.22 -1.17 16.60
N TRP A 100 2.21 -1.95 17.04
CA TRP A 100 2.29 -3.39 16.80
C TRP A 100 1.28 -4.08 17.72
N LYS A 101 0.36 -4.86 17.13
CA LYS A 101 -0.64 -5.61 17.87
C LYS A 101 -0.39 -7.10 17.78
#